data_AF-A0A3C0INF8-F1
#
_entry.id   AF-A0A3C0INF8-F1
#
_cell.length_a   1.000
_cell.length_b   1.000
_cell.length_c   1.000
_cell.angle_alpha   90.00
_cell.angle_beta   90.00
_cell.angle_gamma   90.00
#
_symmetry.space_group_name_H-M   'P 1'
#
loop_
_entity.id
_entity.type
_entity.pdbx_description
1 polymer ?
#
loop_
_entity_poly.entity_id
_entity_poly.type
_entity_poly.pdbx_seq_one_letter_code
_entity_poly.pdbx_strand_id
1 'polypeptide(L)'
;VANNSNNDRFEVQVSTNSNNFETIGTVANRTNTKYSFIHNNIEKYAAPVLYYRIKQVDKDGSVSFSPVKQIRISDKTAMFSLLDNIGASTLLQLRINATNNGKAVATVYNMNGQAVKTAEFAFA
;
A
#
# COMPACT_ATOMS: atom_id res chain seq x y z
N VAL A 1 23.51 15.25 -9.01
CA VAL A 1 22.60 16.07 -9.83
C VAL A 1 22.48 15.42 -11.21
N ALA A 2 21.25 15.13 -11.65
CA ALA A 2 21.01 14.57 -12.99
C ALA A 2 21.25 15.64 -14.05
N ASN A 3 22.00 15.31 -15.11
CA ASN A 3 22.24 16.23 -16.22
C ASN A 3 21.03 16.18 -17.18
N ASN A 4 20.00 16.98 -16.89
CA ASN A 4 18.69 16.91 -17.56
C ASN A 4 18.72 17.20 -19.08
N SER A 5 19.82 17.70 -19.63
CA SER A 5 20.00 17.98 -21.05
C SER A 5 20.22 16.72 -21.91
N ASN A 6 20.82 15.67 -21.34
CA ASN A 6 21.09 14.40 -22.03
C ASN A 6 20.07 13.29 -21.71
N ASN A 7 19.13 13.54 -20.82
CA ASN A 7 18.18 12.52 -20.38
C ASN A 7 17.10 12.24 -21.45
N ASP A 8 16.87 10.97 -21.75
CA ASP A 8 15.77 10.49 -22.60
C ASP A 8 14.50 10.33 -21.75
N ARG A 9 14.57 9.54 -20.68
CA ARG A 9 13.41 9.25 -19.82
C ARG A 9 13.80 8.82 -18.40
N PHE A 10 12.84 8.99 -17.50
CA PHE A 10 12.89 8.39 -16.16
C PHE A 10 11.95 7.19 -16.08
N GLU A 11 12.46 6.04 -15.66
CA GLU A 11 11.70 4.84 -15.36
C GLU A 11 11.51 4.75 -13.84
N VAL A 12 10.25 4.77 -13.38
CA VAL A 12 9.90 4.54 -11.98
C VAL A 12 9.90 3.03 -11.77
N GLN A 13 10.71 2.56 -10.81
CA GLN A 13 10.82 1.14 -10.52
C GLN A 13 10.42 0.81 -9.10
N VAL A 14 9.87 -0.39 -8.90
CA VAL A 14 9.51 -0.94 -7.59
C VAL A 14 10.13 -2.32 -7.38
N SER A 15 10.38 -2.66 -6.13
CA SER A 15 10.85 -3.97 -5.69
C SER A 15 10.22 -4.34 -4.35
N THR A 16 9.99 -5.63 -4.13
CA THR A 16 9.59 -6.19 -2.82
C THR A 16 10.78 -6.66 -1.99
N ASN A 17 11.99 -6.72 -2.57
CA ASN A 17 13.18 -7.30 -1.92
C ASN A 17 14.44 -6.42 -2.02
N SER A 18 14.30 -5.19 -2.51
CA SER A 18 15.39 -4.22 -2.73
C SER A 18 16.49 -4.65 -3.71
N ASN A 19 16.33 -5.78 -4.41
CA ASN A 19 17.33 -6.31 -5.35
C ASN A 19 16.77 -6.38 -6.78
N ASN A 20 15.58 -6.97 -6.93
CA ASN A 20 14.92 -7.15 -8.21
C ASN A 20 13.89 -6.04 -8.41
N PHE A 21 14.16 -5.13 -9.35
CA PHE A 21 13.30 -3.99 -9.63
C PHE A 21 12.59 -4.16 -10.96
N GLU A 22 11.27 -3.96 -10.97
CA GLU A 22 10.46 -3.88 -12.17
C GLU A 22 10.04 -2.43 -12.45
N THR A 23 9.90 -2.08 -13.73
CA THR A 23 9.45 -0.74 -14.13
C THR A 23 7.91 -0.68 -14.09
N ILE A 24 7.37 0.25 -13.33
CA ILE A 24 5.91 0.45 -13.15
C ILE A 24 5.39 1.68 -13.88
N GLY A 25 6.29 2.51 -14.43
CA GLY A 25 5.91 3.67 -15.21
C GLY A 25 7.11 4.40 -15.76
N THR A 26 6.85 5.23 -16.76
CA THR A 26 7.86 6.08 -17.39
C THR A 26 7.39 7.53 -17.35
N VAL A 27 8.27 8.41 -16.90
CA VAL A 27 8.06 9.85 -16.91
C VAL A 27 9.00 10.44 -17.94
N ALA A 28 8.42 10.96 -19.02
CA ALA A 28 9.18 11.61 -20.08
C ALA A 28 9.91 12.84 -19.54
N ASN A 29 11.11 13.09 -20.04
CA ASN A 29 11.84 14.32 -19.76
C ASN A 29 11.04 15.51 -20.34
N ARG A 30 10.50 16.37 -19.47
CA ARG A 30 9.85 17.64 -19.87
C ARG A 30 10.68 18.78 -19.28
N THR A 31 10.57 19.98 -19.83
CA THR A 31 11.22 21.20 -19.30
C THR A 31 10.85 21.56 -17.85
N ASN A 32 9.98 20.78 -17.20
CA ASN A 32 9.61 20.95 -15.82
C ASN A 32 10.64 20.35 -14.86
N THR A 33 10.95 21.08 -13.79
CA THR A 33 11.86 20.67 -12.72
C THR A 33 11.19 19.80 -11.65
N LYS A 34 9.87 19.59 -11.74
CA LYS A 34 9.09 18.76 -10.82
C LYS A 34 8.37 17.65 -11.57
N TYR A 35 8.51 16.44 -11.05
CA TYR A 35 7.89 15.24 -11.57
C TYR A 35 7.13 14.53 -10.46
N SER A 36 5.99 13.94 -10.80
CA SER A 36 5.20 13.12 -9.91
C SER A 36 4.74 11.85 -10.63
N PHE A 37 4.62 10.77 -9.87
CA PHE A 37 4.10 9.51 -10.34
C PHE A 37 3.24 8.90 -9.22
N ILE A 38 2.03 8.45 -9.56
CA ILE A 38 1.13 7.78 -8.63
C ILE A 38 1.17 6.28 -8.93
N HIS A 39 1.62 5.49 -7.95
CA HIS A 39 1.58 4.03 -8.03
C HIS A 39 0.24 3.53 -7.46
N ASN A 40 -0.68 3.15 -8.34
CA ASN A 40 -1.96 2.55 -7.97
C ASN A 40 -1.82 1.04 -7.72
N ASN A 41 -2.76 0.47 -6.98
CA ASN A 41 -2.91 -0.97 -6.73
C ASN A 41 -1.67 -1.63 -6.08
N ILE A 42 -1.07 -0.96 -5.10
CA ILE A 42 0.13 -1.43 -4.39
C ILE A 42 -0.13 -2.71 -3.57
N GLU A 43 -1.38 -3.00 -3.26
CA GLU A 43 -1.81 -4.22 -2.59
C GLU A 43 -1.46 -5.51 -3.36
N LYS A 44 -1.29 -5.45 -4.70
CA LYS A 44 -0.96 -6.63 -5.52
C LYS A 44 0.38 -7.28 -5.15
N TYR A 45 1.29 -6.54 -4.52
CA TYR A 45 2.62 -7.05 -4.17
C TYR A 45 2.63 -7.88 -2.89
N ALA A 46 1.55 -7.83 -2.09
CA ALA A 46 1.41 -8.55 -0.82
C ALA A 46 2.67 -8.46 0.08
N ALA A 47 3.32 -7.28 0.10
CA ALA A 47 4.56 -7.04 0.82
C ALA A 47 4.39 -5.90 1.83
N PRO A 48 4.91 -6.03 3.06
CA PRO A 48 4.80 -4.99 4.10
C PRO A 48 5.69 -3.77 3.80
N VAL A 49 6.64 -3.91 2.88
CA VAL A 49 7.55 -2.85 2.46
C VAL A 49 7.71 -2.92 0.94
N LEU A 50 7.64 -1.76 0.29
CA LEU A 50 8.00 -1.59 -1.11
C LEU A 50 9.20 -0.65 -1.24
N TYR A 51 10.13 -1.01 -2.10
CA TYR A 51 11.34 -0.26 -2.39
C TYR A 51 11.21 0.40 -3.75
N TYR A 52 11.52 1.68 -3.83
CA TYR A 52 11.42 2.46 -5.05
C TYR A 52 12.75 3.06 -5.41
N ARG A 53 13.01 3.13 -6.72
CA ARG A 53 14.11 3.91 -7.28
C ARG A 53 13.69 4.49 -8.62
N ILE A 54 14.39 5.53 -9.05
CA ILE A 54 14.30 6.05 -10.40
C ILE A 54 15.50 5.53 -11.18
N LYS A 55 15.24 4.96 -12.35
CA LYS A 55 16.23 4.64 -13.35
C LYS A 55 16.17 5.72 -14.43
N GLN A 56 17.23 6.51 -14.55
CA GLN A 56 17.40 7.49 -15.62
C GLN A 56 18.07 6.81 -16.80
N VAL A 57 17.54 7.02 -18.00
CA VAL A 57 18.12 6.55 -19.26
C VAL A 57 18.45 7.79 -20.09
N ASP A 58 19.72 7.95 -20.44
CA ASP A 58 20.18 9.05 -21.30
C ASP A 58 20.00 8.69 -22.78
N LYS A 59 20.07 9.70 -23.66
CA LYS A 59 19.90 9.53 -25.12
C LYS A 59 20.95 8.65 -25.77
N ASP A 60 22.13 8.53 -25.14
CA ASP A 60 23.21 7.63 -25.54
C ASP A 60 23.04 6.19 -24.99
N GLY A 61 21.98 5.93 -24.24
CA GLY A 61 21.69 4.64 -23.61
C GLY A 61 22.33 4.45 -22.23
N SER A 62 23.09 5.42 -21.72
CA SER A 62 23.66 5.36 -20.37
C SER A 62 22.56 5.32 -19.31
N VAL A 63 22.83 4.59 -18.22
CA VAL A 63 21.86 4.40 -17.14
C VAL A 63 22.45 4.86 -15.82
N SER A 64 21.66 5.62 -15.07
CA SER A 64 21.96 5.94 -13.67
C SER A 64 20.75 5.69 -12.79
N PHE A 65 21.00 5.43 -11.51
CA PHE A 65 19.96 5.12 -10.54
C PHE A 65 19.93 6.15 -9.41
N SER A 66 18.73 6.50 -8.95
CA SER A 66 18.56 7.23 -7.70
C SER A 66 18.91 6.33 -6.50
N PRO A 67 19.15 6.93 -5.31
CA PRO A 67 19.07 6.18 -4.07
C PRO A 67 17.72 5.46 -3.94
N VAL A 68 17.74 4.28 -3.31
CA VAL A 68 16.53 3.50 -3.02
C VAL A 68 15.77 4.17 -1.86
N LYS A 69 14.45 4.30 -2.02
CA LYS A 69 13.53 4.76 -0.98
C LYS A 69 12.61 3.62 -0.59
N GLN A 70 12.50 3.35 0.71
CA GLN A 70 11.55 2.36 1.24
C GLN A 70 10.25 3.03 1.66
N ILE A 71 9.13 2.38 1.40
CA ILE A 71 7.80 2.76 1.89
C ILE A 71 7.23 1.54 2.60
N ARG A 72 6.93 1.69 3.90
CA ARG A 72 6.20 0.67 4.66
C ARG A 72 4.73 0.75 4.29
N ILE A 73 4.16 -0.35 3.85
CA ILE A 73 2.74 -0.50 3.62
C ILE A 73 2.13 -0.87 4.97
N SER A 74 1.46 0.08 5.61
CA SER A 74 0.69 -0.20 6.82
C SER A 74 -0.41 -1.21 6.45
N ASP A 75 -0.45 -2.34 7.14
CA ASP A 75 -1.50 -3.33 6.95
C ASP A 75 -2.87 -2.65 7.06
N LYS A 76 -3.65 -2.73 5.99
CA LYS A 76 -5.09 -2.40 5.99
C LYS A 76 -5.91 -3.50 6.67
N THR A 77 -5.25 -4.47 7.29
CA THR A 77 -5.92 -5.57 7.99
C THR A 77 -6.38 -5.04 9.33
N ALA A 78 -7.64 -4.64 9.42
CA ALA A 78 -8.30 -4.45 10.70
C ALA A 78 -8.22 -5.79 11.44
N MET A 79 -7.48 -5.83 12.55
CA MET A 79 -7.45 -7.02 13.39
C MET A 79 -8.68 -6.96 14.30
N PHE A 80 -9.47 -8.02 14.32
CA PHE A 80 -10.54 -8.18 15.29
C PHE A 80 -10.23 -9.33 16.23
N SER A 81 -10.66 -9.20 17.48
CA SER A 81 -10.62 -10.26 18.47
C SER A 81 -11.98 -10.36 19.14
N LEU A 82 -12.46 -11.58 19.31
CA LEU A 82 -13.55 -11.84 20.24
C LEU A 82 -12.96 -11.81 21.64
N LEU A 83 -13.55 -11.01 22.53
CA LEU A 83 -13.16 -11.04 23.94
C LEU A 83 -13.89 -12.21 24.60
N ASP A 84 -13.22 -12.89 25.52
CA ASP A 84 -13.81 -14.01 26.24
C ASP A 84 -15.09 -13.57 26.94
N ASN A 85 -16.17 -14.25 26.61
CA ASN A 85 -17.44 -14.09 27.28
C ASN A 85 -17.52 -15.10 28.44
N ILE A 86 -16.73 -14.86 29.49
CA ILE A 86 -16.68 -15.74 30.66
C ILE A 86 -18.00 -15.63 31.45
N GLY A 87 -18.71 -16.76 31.54
CA GLY A 87 -19.85 -17.01 32.43
C GLY A 87 -21.17 -16.42 31.95
N ALA A 88 -22.16 -17.30 31.65
CA ALA A 88 -23.61 -17.08 31.51
C ALA A 88 -24.11 -15.74 30.88
N SER A 89 -23.27 -15.04 30.13
CA SER A 89 -23.51 -13.70 29.65
C SER A 89 -24.07 -13.81 28.23
N THR A 90 -25.18 -13.12 27.97
CA THR A 90 -25.84 -13.07 26.66
C THR A 90 -25.19 -12.08 25.69
N LEU A 91 -23.94 -11.66 25.96
CA LEU A 91 -23.29 -10.56 25.24
C LEU A 91 -22.09 -11.06 24.44
N LEU A 92 -22.08 -10.79 23.13
CA LEU A 92 -20.91 -10.95 22.30
C LEU A 92 -20.09 -9.65 22.32
N GLN A 93 -18.85 -9.72 22.81
CA GLN A 93 -17.94 -8.58 22.79
C GLN A 93 -16.93 -8.70 21.66
N LEU A 94 -17.00 -7.76 20.72
CA LEU A 94 -16.07 -7.65 19.59
C LEU A 94 -15.15 -6.47 19.84
N ARG A 95 -13.83 -6.70 19.81
CA ARG A 95 -12.83 -5.64 19.75
C ARG A 95 -12.28 -5.57 18.34
N ILE A 96 -12.26 -4.38 17.76
CA ILE A 96 -11.68 -4.09 16.44
C ILE A 96 -10.56 -3.08 16.65
N ASN A 97 -9.34 -3.45 16.24
CA ASN A 97 -8.19 -2.55 16.20
C ASN A 97 -8.03 -2.05 14.76
N ALA A 98 -8.33 -0.78 14.54
CA ALA A 98 -8.13 -0.13 13.24
C ALA A 98 -6.79 0.63 13.25
N THR A 99 -6.01 0.46 12.18
CA THR A 99 -4.75 1.19 11.93
C THR A 99 -4.97 2.48 11.13
N ASN A 100 -6.18 2.69 10.61
CA ASN A 100 -6.55 3.83 9.77
C ASN A 100 -7.96 4.31 10.11
N ASN A 101 -8.22 5.59 9.82
CA ASN A 101 -9.54 6.18 9.92
C ASN A 101 -10.49 5.54 8.89
N GLY A 102 -11.74 5.34 9.26
CA GLY A 102 -12.72 4.72 8.37
C GLY A 102 -13.86 4.05 9.10
N LYS A 103 -14.61 3.24 8.34
CA LYS A 103 -15.75 2.48 8.85
C LYS A 103 -15.45 0.99 8.81
N ALA A 104 -15.76 0.26 9.88
CA ALA A 104 -15.86 -1.19 9.86
C ALA A 104 -17.31 -1.60 10.04
N VAL A 105 -17.70 -2.67 9.34
CA VAL A 105 -19.02 -3.29 9.47
C VAL A 105 -18.82 -4.72 9.94
N ALA A 106 -19.43 -5.07 11.07
CA ALA A 106 -19.45 -6.44 11.58
C ALA A 106 -20.85 -7.03 11.42
N THR A 107 -20.93 -8.21 10.81
CA THR A 107 -22.18 -8.95 10.63
C THR A 107 -22.08 -10.31 11.29
N VAL A 108 -23.06 -10.63 12.14
CA VAL A 108 -23.21 -11.95 12.77
C VAL A 108 -24.23 -12.74 11.96
N TYR A 109 -23.88 -13.97 11.59
CA TYR A 109 -24.75 -14.90 10.87
C TYR A 109 -25.12 -16.09 11.75
N ASN A 110 -26.32 -16.65 11.57
CA ASN A 110 -26.67 -17.95 12.13
C ASN A 110 -26.11 -19.10 11.28
N MET A 111 -26.29 -20.35 11.73
CA MET A 111 -25.82 -21.54 11.02
C MET A 111 -26.45 -21.74 9.63
N ASN A 112 -27.60 -21.09 9.37
CA ASN A 112 -28.27 -21.11 8.07
C ASN A 112 -27.78 -19.96 7.14
N GLY A 113 -26.75 -19.20 7.55
CA GLY A 113 -26.22 -18.08 6.77
C GLY A 113 -27.10 -16.82 6.78
N GLN A 114 -28.10 -16.74 7.66
CA GLN A 114 -28.95 -15.55 7.78
C GLN A 114 -28.30 -14.54 8.73
N ALA A 115 -28.25 -13.26 8.34
CA ALA A 115 -27.72 -12.20 9.19
C ALA A 115 -28.65 -11.98 10.40
N VAL A 116 -28.11 -12.13 11.61
CA VAL A 116 -28.85 -11.92 12.87
C VAL A 116 -28.57 -10.56 13.50
N LYS A 117 -27.40 -9.97 13.23
CA LYS A 117 -27.04 -8.62 13.71
C LYS A 117 -25.99 -8.00 12.79
N THR A 118 -26.13 -6.71 12.54
CA THR A 118 -25.11 -5.88 11.89
C THR A 118 -24.77 -4.68 12.79
N ALA A 119 -23.50 -4.33 12.90
CA ALA A 119 -23.01 -3.17 13.62
C ALA A 119 -21.97 -2.41 12.79
N GLU A 120 -22.02 -1.07 12.84
CA GLU A 120 -21.06 -0.18 12.18
C GLU A 120 -20.19 0.51 13.25
N PHE A 121 -18.89 0.56 13.00
CA PHE A 121 -17.89 1.20 13.85
C PHE A 121 -17.16 2.25 13.04
N ALA A 122 -17.00 3.46 13.59
CA ALA A 122 -16.20 4.51 12.97
C ALA A 122 -14.90 4.71 13.77
N PHE A 123 -13.80 4.83 13.04
CA PHE A 123 -12.47 5.09 13.59
C PHE A 123 -11.99 6.46 13.08
N ALA A 124 -11.48 7.26 13.98
CA ALA A 124 -11.01 8.63 13.76
C ALA A 124 -9.55 8.79 14.18
#